data_AF-A0A6I3SXI1-F1
#
_entry.id   AF-A0A6I3SXI1-F1
#
_cell.length_a   1.000
_cell.length_b   1.000
_cell.length_c   1.000
_cell.angle_alpha   90.00
_cell.angle_beta   90.00
_cell.angle_gamma   90.00
#
_symmetry.space_group_name_H-M   'P 1'
#
loop_
_entity.id
_entity.type
_entity.pdbx_description
1 polymer ?
#
loop_
_entity_poly.entity_id
_entity_poly.type
_entity_poly.pdbx_seq_one_letter_code
_entity_poly.pdbx_strand_id
1 'polypeptide(L)'
;MFSLDDFAKLQFLQGRWKGIAADGKEFFEEYQQPEPGVLQSHRYPDATFGQHSDGATIRFKDGDVVSEWGESSWRAAEIHADGATFTPINAPGTFIWRKVDDSTLEAIQRWNADGREQEHTTRLTRV
;
A
#
# COMPACT_ATOMS: atom_id res chain seq x y z
N MET A 1 6.49 7.78 -17.38
CA MET A 1 5.78 8.87 -16.71
C MET A 1 4.32 8.46 -16.59
N PHE A 2 3.74 8.58 -15.41
CA PHE A 2 2.34 8.23 -15.16
C PHE A 2 1.40 9.39 -15.52
N SER A 3 0.14 9.06 -15.75
CA SER A 3 -0.98 9.99 -15.83
C SER A 3 -1.87 9.90 -14.59
N LEU A 4 -2.83 10.82 -14.45
CA LEU A 4 -3.88 10.68 -13.43
C LEU A 4 -4.75 9.43 -13.67
N ASP A 5 -4.95 9.02 -14.92
CA ASP A 5 -5.69 7.79 -15.24
C ASP A 5 -4.92 6.55 -14.80
N ASP A 6 -3.59 6.58 -14.86
CA ASP A 6 -2.76 5.52 -14.28
C ASP A 6 -2.88 5.51 -12.76
N PHE A 7 -2.80 6.67 -12.12
CA PHE A 7 -2.97 6.78 -10.67
C PHE A 7 -4.35 6.29 -10.20
N ALA A 8 -5.41 6.61 -10.93
CA ALA A 8 -6.78 6.19 -10.64
C ALA A 8 -6.95 4.67 -10.60
N LYS A 9 -6.06 3.90 -11.24
CA LYS A 9 -6.07 2.43 -11.15
C LYS A 9 -5.82 1.93 -9.73
N LEU A 10 -5.16 2.72 -8.86
CA LEU A 10 -4.98 2.39 -7.43
C LEU A 10 -6.29 2.36 -6.62
N GLN A 11 -7.43 2.73 -7.21
CA GLN A 11 -8.74 2.70 -6.54
C GLN A 11 -9.12 1.30 -6.00
N PHE A 12 -8.50 0.22 -6.50
CA PHE A 12 -8.71 -1.12 -5.94
C PHE A 12 -8.31 -1.24 -4.46
N LEU A 13 -7.44 -0.34 -3.97
CA LEU A 13 -7.03 -0.31 -2.57
C LEU A 13 -8.11 0.29 -1.67
N GLN A 14 -9.01 1.12 -2.19
CA GLN A 14 -9.95 1.89 -1.37
C GLN A 14 -10.86 1.00 -0.52
N GLY A 15 -11.15 1.46 0.69
CA GLY A 15 -12.01 0.77 1.65
C GLY A 15 -11.27 0.32 2.90
N ARG A 16 -11.95 -0.52 3.68
CA ARG A 16 -11.48 -1.00 4.99
C ARG A 16 -11.04 -2.44 4.90
N TRP A 17 -9.93 -2.72 5.55
CA TRP A 17 -9.24 -3.99 5.44
C TRP A 17 -8.75 -4.45 6.80
N LYS A 18 -8.69 -5.76 6.95
CA LYS A 18 -8.11 -6.45 8.09
C LYS A 18 -6.95 -7.31 7.62
N GLY A 19 -5.79 -7.15 8.23
CA GLY A 19 -4.63 -8.01 8.01
C GLY A 19 -4.21 -8.74 9.29
N ILE A 20 -3.32 -9.70 9.13
CA ILE A 20 -2.65 -10.39 10.23
C ILE A 20 -1.15 -10.10 10.11
N ALA A 21 -0.57 -9.48 11.13
CA ALA A 21 0.86 -9.19 11.18
C ALA A 21 1.67 -10.47 11.42
N ALA A 22 2.99 -10.40 11.22
CA ALA A 22 3.88 -11.54 11.41
C ALA A 22 3.87 -12.12 12.84
N ASP A 23 3.48 -11.32 13.84
CA ASP A 23 3.31 -11.76 15.24
C ASP A 23 1.94 -12.39 15.52
N GLY A 24 1.10 -12.55 14.49
CA GLY A 24 -0.24 -13.13 14.57
C GLY A 24 -1.33 -12.15 15.03
N LYS A 25 -1.00 -10.89 15.32
CA LYS A 25 -2.00 -9.90 15.72
C LYS A 25 -2.75 -9.36 14.52
N GLU A 26 -4.04 -9.14 14.70
CA GLU A 26 -4.84 -8.41 13.74
C GLU A 26 -4.43 -6.94 13.73
N PHE A 27 -4.47 -6.35 12.53
CA PHE A 27 -4.42 -4.91 12.35
C PHE A 27 -5.46 -4.52 11.30
N PHE A 28 -5.86 -3.26 11.32
CA PHE A 28 -6.88 -2.74 10.43
C PHE A 28 -6.32 -1.58 9.63
N GLU A 29 -6.74 -1.45 8.37
CA GLU A 29 -6.34 -0.35 7.50
C GLU A 29 -7.53 0.22 6.77
N GLU A 30 -7.52 1.52 6.55
CA GLU A 30 -8.49 2.21 5.70
C GLU A 30 -7.73 2.98 4.63
N TYR A 31 -8.13 2.79 3.37
CA TYR A 31 -7.61 3.53 2.23
C TYR A 31 -8.69 4.45 1.68
N GLN A 32 -8.38 5.73 1.54
CA GLN A 32 -9.28 6.76 1.03
C GLN A 32 -8.58 7.59 -0.04
N GLN A 33 -9.36 8.09 -1.01
CA GLN A 33 -8.88 9.02 -2.02
C GLN A 33 -9.53 10.40 -1.80
N PRO A 34 -8.95 11.25 -0.94
CA PRO A 34 -9.53 12.56 -0.64
C PRO A 34 -9.56 13.52 -1.85
N GLU A 35 -8.64 13.32 -2.81
CA GLU A 35 -8.56 14.10 -4.04
C GLU A 35 -7.97 13.25 -5.19
N PRO A 36 -8.19 13.62 -6.48
CA PRO A 36 -7.84 12.76 -7.62
C PRO A 36 -6.39 12.28 -7.69
N GLY A 37 -5.44 13.04 -7.13
CA GLY A 37 -4.01 12.70 -7.13
C GLY A 37 -3.46 12.24 -5.78
N VAL A 38 -4.31 11.92 -4.79
CA VAL A 38 -3.85 11.51 -3.46
C VAL A 38 -4.65 10.32 -2.94
N LEU A 39 -3.94 9.27 -2.55
CA LEU A 39 -4.48 8.14 -1.81
C LEU A 39 -3.84 8.15 -0.41
N GLN A 40 -4.65 8.07 0.63
CA GLN A 40 -4.20 7.99 2.01
C GLN A 40 -4.56 6.62 2.57
N SER A 41 -3.63 6.04 3.33
CA SER A 41 -3.91 4.91 4.20
C SER A 41 -3.80 5.35 5.65
N HIS A 42 -4.65 4.78 6.49
CA HIS A 42 -4.58 4.89 7.94
C HIS A 42 -4.62 3.49 8.53
N ARG A 43 -3.77 3.21 9.50
CA ARG A 43 -3.75 1.95 10.24
C ARG A 43 -4.36 2.14 11.62
N TYR A 44 -5.12 1.16 12.07
CA TYR A 44 -5.91 1.19 13.29
C TYR A 44 -5.64 -0.07 14.12
N PRO A 45 -5.71 0.07 15.47
CA PRO A 45 -5.53 -1.07 16.37
C PRO A 45 -6.74 -2.01 16.41
N ASP A 46 -7.93 -1.55 15.98
CA ASP A 46 -9.17 -2.30 16.05
C ASP A 46 -10.14 -1.97 14.91
N ALA A 47 -11.21 -2.78 14.81
CA ALA A 47 -12.24 -2.68 13.78
C ALA A 47 -13.21 -1.49 13.94
N THR A 48 -13.05 -0.63 14.94
CA THR A 48 -13.91 0.56 15.12
C THR A 48 -13.49 1.70 14.21
N PHE A 49 -12.26 1.67 13.68
CA PHE A 49 -11.67 2.73 12.84
C PHE A 49 -11.72 4.11 13.51
N GLY A 50 -11.58 4.15 14.84
CA GLY A 50 -11.65 5.38 15.64
C GLY A 50 -10.38 6.25 15.53
N GLN A 51 -9.32 5.88 16.25
CA GLN A 51 -8.05 6.59 16.23
C GLN A 51 -6.99 5.77 15.49
N HIS A 52 -6.38 6.35 14.46
CA HIS A 52 -5.31 5.71 13.71
C HIS A 52 -3.97 5.84 14.45
N SER A 53 -3.10 4.85 14.27
CA SER A 53 -1.73 4.83 14.82
C SER A 53 -0.71 5.48 13.89
N ASP A 54 -0.86 5.25 12.59
CA ASP A 54 0.04 5.62 11.53
C ASP A 54 -0.65 5.46 10.17
N GLY A 55 0.07 5.72 9.08
CA GLY A 55 -0.51 5.70 7.74
C GLY A 55 0.50 6.05 6.66
N ALA A 56 0.10 5.84 5.42
CA ALA A 56 0.86 6.22 4.24
C ALA A 56 0.10 7.26 3.42
N THR A 57 0.83 8.09 2.67
CA THR A 57 0.25 8.95 1.64
C THR A 57 0.92 8.66 0.31
N ILE A 58 0.12 8.34 -0.70
CA ILE A 58 0.53 8.17 -2.10
C ILE A 58 0.08 9.39 -2.88
N ARG A 59 1.02 10.10 -3.51
CA ARG A 59 0.76 11.34 -4.26
C ARG A 59 1.17 11.20 -5.71
N PHE A 60 0.31 11.65 -6.62
CA PHE A 60 0.63 11.94 -8.00
C PHE A 60 1.09 13.40 -8.14
N LYS A 61 2.28 13.61 -8.72
CA LYS A 61 2.79 14.95 -9.02
C LYS A 61 3.75 14.91 -10.21
N ASP A 62 3.52 15.78 -11.19
CA ASP A 62 4.40 15.96 -12.36
C ASP A 62 4.74 14.64 -13.09
N GLY A 63 3.78 13.70 -13.11
CA GLY A 63 3.95 12.41 -13.77
C GLY A 63 4.65 11.33 -12.94
N ASP A 64 4.94 11.62 -11.66
CA ASP A 64 5.44 10.70 -10.67
C ASP A 64 4.37 10.31 -9.67
N VAL A 65 4.47 9.07 -9.16
CA VAL A 65 3.66 8.57 -8.06
C VAL A 65 4.60 8.14 -6.94
N VAL A 66 4.48 8.79 -5.78
CA VAL A 66 5.35 8.57 -4.62
C VAL A 66 4.50 8.18 -3.42
N SER A 67 4.89 7.13 -2.72
CA SER A 67 4.31 6.70 -1.45
C SER A 67 5.24 7.05 -0.30
N GLU A 68 4.71 7.59 0.78
CA GLU A 68 5.45 7.98 1.99
C GLU A 68 4.78 7.37 3.23
N TRP A 69 5.55 6.71 4.10
CA TRP A 69 5.11 6.20 5.41
C TRP A 69 6.22 6.45 6.43
N GLY A 70 5.98 7.38 7.36
CA GLY A 70 7.02 7.82 8.30
C GLY A 70 8.21 8.40 7.55
N GLU A 71 9.41 7.90 7.82
CA GLU A 71 10.64 8.30 7.10
C GLU A 71 10.85 7.53 5.79
N SER A 72 10.04 6.49 5.54
CA SER A 72 10.19 5.63 4.38
C SER A 72 9.47 6.19 3.15
N SER A 73 10.09 6.06 1.98
CA SER A 73 9.48 6.50 0.73
C SER A 73 9.79 5.56 -0.45
N TRP A 74 8.83 5.48 -1.37
CA TRP A 74 8.89 4.66 -2.57
C TRP A 74 8.36 5.41 -3.79
N ARG A 75 8.88 5.10 -4.97
CA ARG A 75 8.35 5.55 -6.27
C ARG A 75 7.64 4.40 -6.94
N ALA A 76 6.47 4.65 -7.54
CA ALA A 76 5.83 3.65 -8.39
C ALA A 76 6.72 3.33 -9.59
N ALA A 77 6.89 2.04 -9.86
CA ALA A 77 7.51 1.51 -11.06
C ALA A 77 6.45 1.05 -12.07
N GLU A 78 5.37 0.46 -11.58
CA GLU A 78 4.28 -0.09 -12.39
C GLU A 78 2.94 0.13 -11.69
N ILE A 79 1.89 0.46 -12.45
CA ILE A 79 0.51 0.57 -11.95
C ILE A 79 -0.44 -0.06 -12.96
N HIS A 80 -1.19 -1.05 -12.50
CA HIS A 80 -2.19 -1.81 -13.25
C HIS A 80 -3.53 -1.80 -12.50
N ALA A 81 -4.58 -2.32 -13.13
CA ALA A 81 -5.92 -2.33 -12.54
C ALA A 81 -6.05 -3.28 -11.33
N ASP A 82 -5.17 -4.26 -11.24
CA ASP A 82 -5.13 -5.34 -10.25
C ASP A 82 -3.82 -5.37 -9.45
N GLY A 83 -2.95 -4.38 -9.61
CA GLY A 83 -1.72 -4.33 -8.85
C GLY A 83 -0.87 -3.09 -9.10
N ALA A 84 0.09 -2.87 -8.23
CA ALA A 84 1.06 -1.79 -8.37
C ALA A 84 2.38 -2.15 -7.68
N THR A 85 3.49 -1.76 -8.29
CA THR A 85 4.84 -2.00 -7.77
C THR A 85 5.48 -0.68 -7.41
N PHE A 86 6.01 -0.57 -6.19
CA PHE A 86 6.67 0.61 -5.64
C PHE A 86 8.10 0.26 -5.24
N THR A 87 9.07 0.84 -5.93
CA THR A 87 10.51 0.65 -5.66
C THR A 87 11.02 1.66 -4.63
N PRO A 88 11.97 1.28 -3.76
CA PRO A 88 12.43 2.14 -2.67
C PRO A 88 13.15 3.40 -3.19
N ILE A 89 12.83 4.55 -2.59
CA ILE A 89 13.66 5.78 -2.64
C ILE A 89 14.48 5.83 -1.35
N ASN A 90 13.81 5.73 -0.21
CA ASN A 90 14.39 5.66 1.13
C ASN A 90 13.66 4.60 1.95
N ALA A 91 13.74 3.33 1.55
CA ALA A 91 13.03 2.24 2.21
C ALA A 91 13.82 0.93 2.06
N PRO A 92 13.60 -0.07 2.94
CA PRO A 92 14.41 -1.30 2.95
C PRO A 92 14.16 -2.25 1.77
N GLY A 93 13.08 -2.04 1.01
CA GLY A 93 12.69 -2.94 -0.07
C GLY A 93 11.57 -2.42 -0.95
N THR A 94 11.24 -3.21 -1.96
CA THR A 94 10.12 -3.00 -2.89
C THR A 94 8.81 -3.41 -2.22
N PHE A 95 7.77 -2.61 -2.45
CA PHE A 95 6.41 -2.89 -1.98
C PHE A 95 5.51 -3.14 -3.19
N ILE A 96 4.74 -4.22 -3.16
CA ILE A 96 3.85 -4.61 -4.26
C ILE A 96 2.45 -4.81 -3.70
N TRP A 97 1.48 -4.18 -4.34
CA TRP A 97 0.06 -4.41 -4.11
C TRP A 97 -0.50 -5.33 -5.18
N ARG A 98 -1.35 -6.26 -4.78
CA ARG A 98 -2.09 -7.12 -5.71
C ARG A 98 -3.54 -7.28 -5.24
N LYS A 99 -4.48 -7.06 -6.15
CA LYS A 99 -5.89 -7.42 -5.98
C LYS A 99 -6.05 -8.90 -6.31
N VAL A 100 -6.51 -9.69 -5.35
CA VAL A 100 -6.83 -11.12 -5.57
C VAL A 100 -8.28 -11.25 -6.01
N ASP A 101 -9.19 -10.60 -5.29
CA ASP A 101 -10.62 -10.50 -5.59
C ASP A 101 -11.19 -9.21 -4.98
N ASP A 102 -12.50 -8.97 -5.08
CA ASP A 102 -13.13 -7.74 -4.57
C ASP A 102 -13.11 -7.61 -3.04
N SER A 103 -12.76 -8.69 -2.33
CA SER A 103 -12.71 -8.78 -0.87
C SER A 103 -11.32 -9.11 -0.32
N THR A 104 -10.31 -9.27 -1.20
CA THR A 104 -8.96 -9.70 -0.83
C THR A 104 -7.89 -8.89 -1.56
N LEU A 105 -6.94 -8.36 -0.79
CA LEU A 105 -5.67 -7.82 -1.28
C LEU A 105 -4.48 -8.63 -0.74
N GLU A 106 -3.37 -8.55 -1.45
CA GLU A 106 -2.05 -8.94 -0.99
C GLU A 106 -1.12 -7.72 -0.99
N ALA A 107 -0.46 -7.50 0.13
CA ALA A 107 0.67 -6.59 0.29
C ALA A 107 1.93 -7.43 0.36
N ILE A 108 2.81 -7.29 -0.63
CA ILE A 108 4.03 -8.08 -0.75
C ILE A 108 5.22 -7.16 -0.55
N GLN A 109 6.05 -7.45 0.43
CA GLN A 109 7.32 -6.77 0.65
C GLN A 109 8.45 -7.65 0.13
N ARG A 110 9.31 -7.09 -0.74
CA ARG A 110 10.51 -7.76 -1.26
C ARG A 110 11.75 -6.98 -0.87
N TRP A 111 12.73 -7.64 -0.26
CA TRP A 111 13.98 -7.01 0.16
C TRP A 111 15.16 -7.97 -0.02
N ASN A 112 16.38 -7.44 0.02
CA ASN A 112 17.58 -8.27 0.03
C ASN A 112 18.10 -8.41 1.47
N ALA A 113 18.35 -9.65 1.89
CA ALA A 113 19.04 -9.97 3.14
C ALA A 113 20.13 -11.00 2.86
N ASP A 114 21.36 -10.75 3.34
CA ASP A 114 22.51 -11.64 3.17
C ASP A 114 22.77 -12.07 1.71
N GLY A 115 22.60 -11.14 0.77
CA GLY A 115 22.79 -11.38 -0.66
C GLY A 115 21.71 -12.27 -1.31
N ARG A 116 20.60 -12.50 -0.61
CA ARG A 116 19.44 -13.26 -1.12
C ARG A 116 18.19 -12.40 -1.08
N GLU A 117 17.39 -12.53 -2.13
CA GLU A 117 16.05 -11.95 -2.13
C GLU A 117 15.17 -12.68 -1.11
N GLN A 118 14.44 -11.90 -0.32
CA GLN A 118 13.42 -12.30 0.62
C GLN A 118 12.10 -11.68 0.22
N GLU A 119 11.01 -12.35 0.55
CA GLU A 119 9.66 -11.86 0.32
C GLU A 119 8.77 -12.19 1.51
N HIS A 120 7.87 -11.26 1.84
CA HIS A 120 6.78 -11.49 2.78
C HIS A 120 5.47 -10.98 2.20
N THR A 121 4.46 -11.85 2.18
CA THR A 121 3.11 -11.53 1.73
C THR A 121 2.18 -11.44 2.93
N THR A 122 1.59 -10.27 3.12
CA THR A 122 0.49 -10.05 4.03
C THR A 122 -0.81 -10.05 3.24
N ARG A 123 -1.76 -10.91 3.64
CA ARG A 123 -3.11 -10.92 3.06
C ARG A 123 -4.01 -9.99 3.86
N LEU A 124 -4.78 -9.17 3.15
CA LEU A 124 -5.78 -8.29 3.73
C LEU A 124 -7.17 -8.71 3.23
N THR A 125 -8.12 -8.81 4.14
CA THR A 125 -9.52 -9.14 3.84
C THR A 125 -10.42 -7.95 4.16
N ARG A 126 -11.43 -7.72 3.33
CA ARG A 126 -12.34 -6.58 3.52
C ARG A 126 -13.14 -6.71 4.83
N VAL A 127 -13.43 -5.56 5.45
CA VAL A 127 -14.24 -5.43 6.67
C VAL A 127 -15.63 -4.92 6.34
#